data_AF-A0A2N2A7B9-F1
#
_entry.id   AF-A0A2N2A7B9-F1
#
_cell.length_a   1.000
_cell.length_b   1.000
_cell.length_c   1.000
_cell.angle_alpha   90.00
_cell.angle_beta   90.00
_cell.angle_gamma   90.00
#
_symmetry.space_group_name_H-M   'P 1'
#
loop_
_entity.id
_entity.type
_entity.pdbx_description
1 polymer ?
#
loop_
_entity_poly.entity_id
_entity_poly.type
_entity_poly.pdbx_seq_one_letter_code
_entity_poly.pdbx_strand_id
1 'polypeptide(L)'
;MNIVSHLRLLITVTSAWVVFVIVGLPDYYQGWPFRRLLYFCILVYFLVGFLIFLMMRKYKSYLLGRALWMAFYISVPLMIYDYIYVYLIRQEPFDLLNRFWYLAVFYIVPWFQAPLIYFFMKSGQLRKKSWIILSLFSFISAAFLYYWWGRFESGFFNYMSTDPETNLSMLQSALRLSVFGTFISVGILSIVRLLRRPLLDSRRWGRK
;
A
#
# COMPACT_ATOMS: atom_id res chain seq x y z
N MET A 1 11.53 7.13 17.63
CA MET A 1 10.70 8.37 17.58
C MET A 1 10.37 8.73 19.02
N ASN A 2 9.81 9.91 19.34
CA ASN A 2 9.37 10.16 20.71
C ASN A 2 8.00 9.50 20.97
N ILE A 3 7.63 9.28 22.24
CA ILE A 3 6.40 8.59 22.63
C ILE A 3 5.14 9.24 22.03
N VAL A 4 5.10 10.57 21.96
CA VAL A 4 3.99 11.33 21.37
C VAL A 4 3.78 10.97 19.89
N SER A 5 4.87 10.75 19.15
CA SER A 5 4.78 10.35 17.74
C SER A 5 4.27 8.91 17.58
N HIS A 6 4.69 8.01 18.46
CA HIS A 6 4.20 6.63 18.50
C HIS A 6 2.71 6.59 18.81
N LEU A 7 2.26 7.34 19.81
CA LEU A 7 0.84 7.42 20.18
C LEU A 7 0.00 8.04 19.05
N ARG A 8 0.49 9.11 18.41
CA ARG A 8 -0.20 9.73 17.26
C ARG A 8 -0.34 8.76 16.09
N LEU A 9 0.70 7.97 15.78
CA LEU A 9 0.64 6.93 14.76
C LEU A 9 -0.42 5.90 15.10
N LEU A 10 -0.41 5.38 16.33
CA LEU A 10 -1.36 4.38 16.78
C LEU A 10 -2.80 4.90 16.64
N ILE A 11 -3.12 6.08 17.19
CA ILE A 11 -4.45 6.70 17.06
C ILE A 11 -4.87 6.85 15.60
N THR A 12 -3.96 7.29 14.73
CA THR A 12 -4.24 7.48 13.30
C THR A 12 -4.62 6.15 12.63
N VAL A 13 -3.85 5.09 12.90
CA VAL A 13 -4.09 3.76 12.34
C VAL A 13 -5.35 3.12 12.93
N THR A 14 -5.59 3.25 14.24
CA THR A 14 -6.83 2.80 14.88
C THR A 14 -8.04 3.51 14.29
N SER A 15 -7.96 4.82 14.05
CA SER A 15 -9.06 5.57 13.43
C SER A 15 -9.33 5.10 12.00
N ALA A 16 -8.27 4.89 11.21
CA ALA A 16 -8.39 4.35 9.85
C ALA A 16 -8.99 2.94 9.85
N TRP A 17 -8.61 2.10 10.80
CA TRP A 17 -9.17 0.78 11.00
C TRP A 17 -10.67 0.82 11.33
N VAL A 18 -11.11 1.69 12.25
CA VAL A 18 -12.54 1.83 12.57
C VAL A 18 -13.35 2.21 11.32
N VAL A 19 -12.86 3.16 10.53
CA VAL A 19 -13.51 3.53 9.27
C VAL A 19 -13.54 2.34 8.30
N PHE A 20 -12.43 1.59 8.19
CA PHE A 20 -12.35 0.39 7.38
C PHE A 20 -13.35 -0.68 7.82
N VAL A 21 -13.54 -0.89 9.13
CA VAL A 21 -14.54 -1.85 9.64
C VAL A 21 -15.94 -1.42 9.27
N ILE A 22 -16.29 -0.15 9.51
CA ILE A 22 -17.62 0.40 9.24
C ILE A 22 -17.98 0.25 7.75
N VAL A 23 -17.06 0.56 6.85
CA VAL A 23 -17.27 0.42 5.40
C VAL A 23 -17.42 -1.04 4.98
N GLY A 24 -16.80 -1.97 5.72
CA GLY A 24 -16.88 -3.40 5.45
C GLY A 24 -18.15 -4.08 5.94
N LEU A 25 -18.98 -3.42 6.76
CA LEU A 25 -20.20 -4.03 7.29
C LEU A 25 -21.22 -4.36 6.18
N PRO A 26 -22.08 -5.39 6.39
CA PRO A 26 -22.19 -6.24 7.59
C PRO A 26 -21.23 -7.44 7.60
N ASP A 27 -20.66 -7.81 6.47
CA ASP A 27 -19.98 -9.09 6.27
C ASP A 27 -18.46 -8.96 6.09
N TYR A 28 -17.91 -7.81 6.44
CA TYR A 28 -16.50 -7.47 6.28
C TYR A 28 -16.01 -7.60 4.84
N TYR A 29 -16.71 -6.97 3.90
CA TYR A 29 -16.41 -6.99 2.45
C TYR A 29 -16.60 -8.34 1.75
N GLN A 30 -17.01 -9.39 2.45
CA GLN A 30 -17.07 -10.75 1.90
C GLN A 30 -18.11 -10.88 0.77
N GLY A 31 -19.18 -10.10 0.81
CA GLY A 31 -20.21 -10.05 -0.23
C GLY A 31 -19.91 -9.05 -1.34
N TRP A 32 -18.78 -8.34 -1.30
CA TRP A 32 -18.44 -7.40 -2.36
C TRP A 32 -18.04 -8.13 -3.64
N PRO A 33 -18.52 -7.68 -4.82
CA PRO A 33 -18.00 -8.18 -6.08
C PRO A 33 -16.48 -7.99 -6.15
N PHE A 34 -15.76 -9.00 -6.63
CA PHE A 34 -14.30 -9.00 -6.67
C PHE A 34 -13.70 -7.72 -7.29
N ARG A 35 -14.24 -7.25 -8.42
CA ARG A 35 -13.77 -6.01 -9.08
C ARG A 35 -13.87 -4.80 -8.16
N ARG A 36 -14.95 -4.69 -7.38
CA ARG A 36 -15.16 -3.61 -6.42
C ARG A 36 -14.13 -3.68 -5.28
N LEU A 37 -13.93 -4.88 -4.74
CA LEU A 37 -12.92 -5.12 -3.70
C LEU A 37 -11.51 -4.83 -4.21
N LEU A 38 -11.21 -5.20 -5.45
CA LEU A 38 -9.94 -4.92 -6.11
C LEU A 38 -9.69 -3.41 -6.24
N TYR A 39 -10.64 -2.64 -6.76
CA TYR A 39 -10.51 -1.18 -6.85
C TYR A 39 -10.37 -0.54 -5.47
N PHE A 40 -11.09 -1.06 -4.48
CA PHE A 40 -10.95 -0.63 -3.10
C PHE A 40 -9.54 -0.91 -2.56
N CYS A 41 -8.97 -2.08 -2.82
CA CYS A 41 -7.58 -2.39 -2.46
C CYS A 41 -6.58 -1.42 -3.10
N ILE A 42 -6.75 -1.08 -4.38
CA ILE A 42 -5.90 -0.11 -5.06
C ILE A 42 -6.03 1.28 -4.43
N LEU A 43 -7.25 1.70 -4.07
CA LEU A 43 -7.50 2.96 -3.39
C LEU A 43 -6.82 3.01 -2.01
N VAL A 44 -7.04 1.99 -1.18
CA VAL A 44 -6.43 1.88 0.15
C VAL A 44 -4.90 1.88 0.03
N TYR A 45 -4.36 1.13 -0.92
CA TYR A 45 -2.94 1.09 -1.24
C TYR A 45 -2.38 2.49 -1.50
N PHE A 46 -3.04 3.26 -2.37
CA PHE A 46 -2.65 4.64 -2.68
C PHE A 46 -2.71 5.54 -1.44
N LEU A 47 -3.80 5.44 -0.65
CA LEU A 47 -3.98 6.24 0.56
C LEU A 47 -2.92 5.96 1.62
N VAL A 48 -2.53 4.69 1.81
CA VAL A 48 -1.45 4.29 2.73
C VAL A 48 -0.11 4.88 2.28
N GLY A 49 0.24 4.75 0.99
CA GLY A 49 1.46 5.32 0.44
C GLY A 49 1.49 6.85 0.57
N PHE A 50 0.36 7.50 0.30
CA PHE A 50 0.22 8.95 0.45
C PHE A 50 0.35 9.39 1.92
N LEU A 51 -0.26 8.66 2.86
CA LEU A 51 -0.14 8.93 4.30
C LEU A 51 1.32 8.81 4.75
N ILE A 52 2.02 7.73 4.39
CA ILE A 52 3.44 7.54 4.69
C ILE A 52 4.25 8.72 4.15
N PHE A 53 4.03 9.11 2.90
CA PHE A 53 4.70 10.26 2.28
C PHE A 53 4.47 11.57 3.07
N LEU A 54 3.23 11.89 3.42
CA LEU A 54 2.90 13.08 4.21
C LEU A 54 3.56 13.07 5.59
N MET A 55 3.58 11.91 6.24
CA MET A 55 4.19 11.74 7.56
C MET A 55 5.70 11.86 7.51
N MET A 56 6.35 11.27 6.51
CA MET A 56 7.79 11.37 6.31
C MET A 56 8.24 12.79 5.98
N ARG A 57 7.44 13.55 5.22
CA ARG A 57 7.78 14.93 4.81
C ARG A 57 7.92 15.92 5.96
N LYS A 58 7.28 15.67 7.11
CA LYS A 58 7.37 16.56 8.28
C LYS A 58 8.73 16.53 8.97
N TYR A 59 9.60 15.57 8.64
CA TYR A 59 10.86 15.36 9.33
C TYR A 59 12.05 15.79 8.48
N LYS A 60 12.96 16.58 9.08
CA LYS A 60 14.17 17.07 8.42
C LYS A 60 15.19 15.97 8.12
N SER A 61 15.24 14.92 8.95
CA SER A 61 16.15 13.79 8.78
C SER A 61 15.36 12.56 8.32
N TYR A 62 15.62 12.16 7.08
CA TYR A 62 15.07 10.95 6.48
C TYR A 62 15.89 9.76 6.98
N LEU A 63 15.40 9.09 8.02
CA LEU A 63 16.02 7.87 8.55
C LEU A 63 15.19 6.67 8.11
N LEU A 64 15.83 5.67 7.51
CA LEU A 64 15.21 4.40 7.14
C LEU A 64 14.45 3.77 8.32
N GLY A 65 15.01 3.86 9.53
CA GLY A 65 14.35 3.38 10.74
C GLY A 65 12.96 3.99 10.98
N ARG A 66 12.72 5.25 10.60
CA ARG A 66 11.37 5.85 10.73
C ARG A 66 10.39 5.31 9.69
N ALA A 67 10.86 5.03 8.48
CA ALA A 67 10.04 4.39 7.46
C ALA A 67 9.62 2.98 7.90
N LEU A 68 10.56 2.21 8.47
CA LEU A 68 10.27 0.89 9.04
C LEU A 68 9.29 0.98 10.22
N TRP A 69 9.44 1.98 11.10
CA TRP A 69 8.45 2.22 12.15
C TRP A 69 7.06 2.56 11.59
N MET A 70 6.95 3.34 10.51
CA MET A 70 5.66 3.58 9.87
C MET A 70 5.06 2.30 9.31
N ALA A 71 5.85 1.47 8.62
CA ALA A 71 5.40 0.18 8.12
C ALA A 71 4.89 -0.72 9.26
N PHE A 72 5.63 -0.77 10.37
CA PHE A 72 5.26 -1.52 11.57
C PHE A 72 3.94 -1.04 12.17
N TYR A 73 3.80 0.27 12.43
CA TYR A 73 2.59 0.82 13.06
C TYR A 73 1.35 0.74 12.18
N ILE A 74 1.51 0.72 10.86
CA ILE A 74 0.40 0.52 9.95
C ILE A 74 0.02 -0.97 9.93
N SER A 75 0.98 -1.87 9.71
CA SER A 75 0.68 -3.30 9.50
C SER A 75 0.30 -4.06 10.78
N VAL A 76 1.10 -3.96 11.85
CA VAL A 76 0.97 -4.85 13.01
C VAL A 76 -0.27 -4.54 13.85
N PRO A 77 -0.56 -3.28 14.24
CA PRO A 77 -1.82 -2.96 14.92
C PRO A 77 -3.06 -3.31 14.10
N LEU A 78 -3.06 -3.05 12.78
CA LEU A 78 -4.18 -3.44 11.91
C LEU A 78 -4.43 -4.95 11.95
N MET A 79 -3.38 -5.76 11.80
CA MET A 79 -3.49 -7.22 11.85
C MET A 79 -4.05 -7.70 13.20
N ILE A 80 -3.62 -7.10 14.31
CA ILE A 80 -4.15 -7.44 15.64
C ILE A 80 -5.63 -7.08 15.75
N TYR A 81 -6.02 -5.88 15.28
CA TYR A 81 -7.42 -5.46 15.33
C TYR A 81 -8.32 -6.31 14.44
N ASP A 82 -7.86 -6.66 13.24
CA ASP A 82 -8.57 -7.53 12.31
C ASP A 82 -8.70 -8.94 12.87
N TYR A 83 -7.65 -9.48 13.50
CA TYR A 83 -7.72 -10.75 14.21
C TYR A 83 -8.78 -10.70 15.32
N ILE A 84 -8.74 -9.71 16.21
CA ILE A 84 -9.72 -9.54 17.28
C ILE A 84 -11.14 -9.44 16.70
N TYR A 85 -11.34 -8.62 15.69
CA TYR A 85 -12.66 -8.38 15.13
C TYR A 85 -13.23 -9.60 14.40
N VAL A 86 -12.45 -10.23 13.53
CA VAL A 86 -12.92 -11.41 12.78
C VAL A 86 -13.06 -12.62 13.69
N TYR A 87 -12.04 -12.93 14.48
CA TYR A 87 -12.01 -14.15 15.28
C TYR A 87 -12.84 -14.05 16.55
N LEU A 88 -12.71 -12.96 17.33
CA LEU A 88 -13.39 -12.85 18.62
C LEU A 88 -14.80 -12.25 18.50
N ILE A 89 -14.97 -11.20 17.69
CA ILE A 89 -16.26 -10.49 17.60
C ILE A 89 -17.19 -11.16 16.59
N ARG A 90 -16.73 -11.46 15.38
CA ARG A 90 -17.54 -12.12 14.35
C ARG A 90 -17.60 -13.64 14.49
N GLN A 91 -16.75 -14.24 15.33
CA GLN A 91 -16.64 -15.69 15.52
C GLN A 91 -16.39 -16.46 14.21
N GLU A 92 -15.68 -15.83 13.28
CA GLU A 92 -15.30 -16.45 12.01
C GLU A 92 -13.85 -16.96 12.08
N PRO A 93 -13.52 -18.06 11.38
CA PRO A 93 -12.14 -18.51 11.30
C PRO A 93 -11.28 -17.44 10.62
N PHE A 94 -10.15 -17.09 11.24
CA PHE A 94 -9.21 -16.11 10.70
C PHE A 94 -8.34 -16.74 9.59
N ASP A 95 -9.01 -17.11 8.49
CA ASP A 95 -8.35 -17.62 7.28
C ASP A 95 -7.87 -16.46 6.41
N LEU A 96 -6.71 -15.93 6.80
CA LEU A 96 -6.16 -14.71 6.23
C LEU A 96 -5.82 -14.85 4.74
N LEU A 97 -5.32 -16.01 4.31
CA LEU A 97 -4.82 -16.17 2.95
C LEU A 97 -5.92 -16.51 1.96
N ASN A 98 -7.00 -17.16 2.41
CA ASN A 98 -8.10 -17.51 1.53
C ASN A 98 -9.23 -16.47 1.65
N ARG A 99 -9.91 -16.45 2.80
CA ARG A 99 -11.12 -15.64 2.98
C ARG A 99 -10.82 -14.13 3.04
N PHE A 100 -9.73 -13.76 3.70
CA PHE A 100 -9.36 -12.37 3.94
C PHE A 100 -8.09 -11.96 3.20
N TRP A 101 -7.86 -12.49 1.99
CA TRP A 101 -6.64 -12.29 1.21
C TRP A 101 -6.26 -10.82 1.02
N TYR A 102 -7.24 -9.92 0.92
CA TYR A 102 -7.03 -8.48 0.78
C TYR A 102 -6.41 -7.85 2.03
N LEU A 103 -6.68 -8.39 3.23
CA LEU A 103 -6.02 -7.96 4.45
C LEU A 103 -4.53 -8.33 4.43
N ALA A 104 -4.19 -9.52 3.93
CA ALA A 104 -2.80 -9.95 3.79
C ALA A 104 -1.99 -8.96 2.93
N VAL A 105 -2.60 -8.47 1.84
CA VAL A 105 -2.03 -7.40 1.01
C VAL A 105 -1.72 -6.17 1.87
N PHE A 106 -2.69 -5.69 2.65
CA PHE A 106 -2.52 -4.49 3.47
C PHE A 106 -1.46 -4.62 4.57
N TYR A 107 -1.14 -5.84 5.01
CA TYR A 107 -0.07 -6.06 6.00
C TYR A 107 1.31 -6.06 5.36
N ILE A 108 1.43 -6.57 4.14
CA ILE A 108 2.70 -6.70 3.42
C ILE A 108 3.09 -5.36 2.77
N VAL A 109 2.13 -4.67 2.19
CA VAL A 109 2.35 -3.46 1.38
C VAL A 109 3.12 -2.34 2.09
N PRO A 110 2.83 -1.97 3.36
CA PRO A 110 3.55 -0.91 4.05
C PRO A 110 5.07 -1.16 4.12
N TRP A 111 5.49 -2.44 4.19
CA TRP A 111 6.90 -2.83 4.23
C TRP A 111 7.63 -2.59 2.92
N PHE A 112 6.91 -2.54 1.78
CA PHE A 112 7.48 -2.15 0.50
C PHE A 112 7.36 -0.64 0.27
N GLN A 113 6.19 -0.06 0.54
CA GLN A 113 5.93 1.36 0.31
C GLN A 113 6.83 2.25 1.17
N ALA A 114 6.99 1.97 2.46
CA ALA A 114 7.70 2.89 3.33
C ALA A 114 9.20 3.01 2.99
N PRO A 115 9.97 1.91 2.78
CA PRO A 115 11.34 2.01 2.28
C PRO A 115 11.41 2.68 0.92
N LEU A 116 10.48 2.39 0.01
CA LEU A 116 10.48 3.00 -1.33
C LEU A 116 10.27 4.51 -1.25
N ILE A 117 9.32 4.98 -0.45
CA ILE A 117 9.08 6.40 -0.20
C ILE A 117 10.29 7.05 0.47
N TYR A 118 10.93 6.36 1.41
CA TYR A 118 12.20 6.81 1.99
C TYR A 118 13.26 7.04 0.92
N PHE A 119 13.50 6.05 0.06
CA PHE A 119 14.46 6.17 -1.04
C PHE A 119 14.06 7.28 -2.02
N PHE A 120 12.77 7.42 -2.32
CA PHE A 120 12.22 8.49 -3.15
C PHE A 120 12.50 9.89 -2.59
N MET A 121 12.39 10.06 -1.27
CA MET A 121 12.63 11.33 -0.60
C MET A 121 14.12 11.62 -0.48
N LYS A 122 14.94 10.62 -0.14
CA LYS A 122 16.41 10.73 -0.08
C LYS A 122 17.00 11.01 -1.45
N SER A 123 16.47 10.38 -2.49
CA SER A 123 16.87 10.56 -3.88
C SER A 123 16.41 11.91 -4.46
N GLY A 124 15.95 12.85 -3.63
CA GLY A 124 15.71 14.22 -4.06
C GLY A 124 16.92 14.96 -4.64
N GLN A 125 18.10 14.33 -4.66
CA GLN A 125 19.30 14.72 -5.42
C GLN A 125 19.31 14.20 -6.88
N LEU A 126 18.38 13.34 -7.29
CA LEU A 126 18.30 12.83 -8.66
C LEU A 126 17.79 13.91 -9.63
N ARG A 127 18.41 13.98 -10.82
CA ARG A 127 18.02 14.91 -11.88
C ARG A 127 16.57 14.68 -12.29
N LYS A 128 15.86 15.73 -12.71
CA LYS A 128 14.47 15.69 -13.22
C LYS A 128 14.23 14.55 -14.24
N LYS A 129 15.23 14.25 -15.08
CA LYS A 129 15.20 13.15 -16.06
C LYS A 129 15.00 11.77 -15.41
N SER A 130 15.65 11.49 -14.28
CA SER A 130 15.53 10.21 -13.57
C SER A 130 14.11 9.99 -13.03
N TRP A 131 13.42 11.05 -12.64
CA TRP A 131 12.03 10.99 -12.17
C TRP A 131 11.04 10.68 -13.30
N ILE A 132 11.29 11.21 -14.50
CA ILE A 132 10.52 10.86 -15.71
C ILE A 132 10.71 9.39 -16.05
N ILE A 133 11.96 8.91 -16.04
CA ILE A 133 12.30 7.51 -16.32
C ILE A 133 11.63 6.58 -15.28
N LEU A 134 11.73 6.90 -13.99
CA LEU A 134 11.10 6.11 -12.93
C LEU A 134 9.57 6.07 -13.06
N SER A 135 8.95 7.21 -13.39
CA SER A 135 7.52 7.29 -13.65
C SER A 135 7.11 6.40 -14.81
N LEU A 136 7.78 6.56 -15.97
CA LEU A 136 7.50 5.78 -17.18
C LEU A 136 7.71 4.30 -16.94
N PHE A 137 8.83 3.91 -16.34
CA PHE A 137 9.11 2.52 -16.00
C PHE A 137 8.02 1.95 -15.09
N SER A 138 7.60 2.70 -14.07
CA SER A 138 6.56 2.24 -13.16
C SER A 138 5.21 2.05 -13.86
N PHE A 139 4.80 2.97 -14.74
CA PHE A 139 3.56 2.82 -15.51
C PHE A 139 3.65 1.71 -16.56
N ILE A 140 4.80 1.53 -17.21
CA ILE A 140 5.04 0.43 -18.15
C ILE A 140 4.98 -0.91 -17.41
N SER A 141 5.64 -1.02 -16.26
CA SER A 141 5.57 -2.22 -15.42
C SER A 141 4.15 -2.47 -14.93
N ALA A 142 3.41 -1.44 -14.53
CA ALA A 142 1.99 -1.59 -14.17
C ALA A 142 1.15 -2.06 -15.36
N ALA A 143 1.29 -1.43 -16.54
CA ALA A 143 0.55 -1.82 -17.74
C ALA A 143 0.92 -3.23 -18.22
N PHE A 144 2.20 -3.59 -18.16
CA PHE A 144 2.67 -4.95 -18.44
C PHE A 144 2.06 -5.94 -17.45
N LEU A 145 2.12 -5.64 -16.15
CA LEU A 145 1.51 -6.48 -15.12
C LEU A 145 0.01 -6.63 -15.38
N TYR A 146 -0.72 -5.55 -15.67
CA TYR A 146 -2.16 -5.57 -15.98
C TYR A 146 -2.48 -6.36 -17.26
N TYR A 147 -1.72 -6.19 -18.34
CA TYR A 147 -1.95 -6.92 -19.59
C TYR A 147 -1.62 -8.40 -19.44
N TRP A 148 -0.51 -8.72 -18.77
CA TRP A 148 -0.18 -10.08 -18.38
C TRP A 148 -1.31 -10.62 -17.49
N TRP A 149 -1.83 -9.81 -16.56
CA TRP A 149 -2.99 -10.09 -15.67
C TRP A 149 -4.31 -10.37 -16.39
N GLY A 150 -4.55 -9.73 -17.54
CA GLY A 150 -5.74 -9.99 -18.36
C GLY A 150 -5.82 -11.45 -18.84
N ARG A 151 -4.68 -12.12 -19.01
CA ARG A 151 -4.62 -13.58 -19.23
C ARG A 151 -4.76 -14.41 -17.94
N PHE A 152 -4.77 -13.78 -16.75
CA PHE A 152 -4.88 -14.44 -15.44
C PHE A 152 -6.28 -14.36 -14.83
N GLU A 153 -7.16 -13.44 -15.25
CA GLU A 153 -8.59 -13.50 -14.88
C GLU A 153 -9.24 -14.84 -15.27
N SER A 154 -8.67 -15.59 -16.21
CA SER A 154 -9.14 -16.97 -16.48
C SER A 154 -8.68 -17.99 -15.44
N GLY A 155 -7.51 -17.82 -14.81
CA GLY A 155 -6.93 -18.77 -13.83
C GLY A 155 -7.27 -18.45 -12.37
N PHE A 156 -7.34 -17.17 -12.00
CA PHE A 156 -7.71 -16.74 -10.64
C PHE A 156 -9.16 -17.08 -10.27
N PHE A 157 -10.04 -17.08 -11.26
CA PHE A 157 -11.46 -17.44 -11.13
C PHE A 157 -11.70 -18.95 -11.26
N ASN A 158 -10.65 -19.72 -11.60
CA ASN A 158 -10.71 -21.16 -11.78
C ASN A 158 -10.38 -21.95 -10.50
N TYR A 159 -10.36 -21.32 -9.31
CA TYR A 159 -10.24 -22.05 -8.04
C TYR A 159 -11.44 -23.01 -7.79
N MET A 160 -12.58 -22.77 -8.44
CA MET A 160 -13.70 -23.71 -8.54
C MET A 160 -13.67 -24.57 -9.83
N SER A 161 -12.70 -24.36 -10.69
CA SER A 161 -12.49 -25.23 -11.84
C SER A 161 -11.75 -26.47 -11.40
N THR A 162 -12.13 -27.58 -12.00
CA THR A 162 -11.54 -28.89 -11.82
C THR A 162 -10.14 -29.02 -12.43
N ASP A 163 -9.56 -27.94 -12.98
CA ASP A 163 -8.30 -27.96 -13.70
C ASP A 163 -7.13 -27.45 -12.83
N PRO A 164 -6.41 -28.35 -12.13
CA PRO A 164 -5.45 -27.99 -11.09
C PRO A 164 -4.23 -27.23 -11.62
N GLU A 165 -3.92 -27.31 -12.91
CA GLU A 165 -2.75 -26.64 -13.50
C GLU A 165 -2.91 -25.11 -13.63
N THR A 166 -4.14 -24.60 -13.53
CA THR A 166 -4.43 -23.15 -13.67
C THR A 166 -4.66 -22.43 -12.34
N ASN A 167 -4.63 -23.17 -11.23
CA ASN A 167 -4.92 -22.63 -9.90
C ASN A 167 -3.74 -21.87 -9.30
N LEU A 168 -3.75 -20.54 -9.46
CA LEU A 168 -2.93 -19.67 -8.64
C LEU A 168 -3.46 -19.63 -7.21
N SER A 169 -2.57 -19.76 -6.22
CA SER A 169 -2.99 -19.58 -4.83
C SER A 169 -3.39 -18.13 -4.57
N MET A 170 -4.33 -17.91 -3.64
CA MET A 170 -4.74 -16.57 -3.24
C MET A 170 -3.57 -15.74 -2.70
N LEU A 171 -2.59 -16.39 -2.05
CA LEU A 171 -1.33 -15.77 -1.63
C LEU A 171 -0.51 -15.23 -2.82
N GLN A 172 -0.35 -16.02 -3.88
CA GLN A 172 0.37 -15.57 -5.08
C GLN A 172 -0.32 -14.35 -5.70
N SER A 173 -1.63 -14.32 -5.64
CA SER A 173 -2.44 -13.22 -6.19
C SER A 173 -2.32 -11.96 -5.35
N ALA A 174 -2.39 -12.09 -4.02
CA ALA A 174 -2.15 -11.01 -3.07
C ALA A 174 -0.75 -10.40 -3.23
N LEU A 175 0.29 -11.23 -3.34
CA LEU A 175 1.67 -10.78 -3.55
C LEU A 175 1.82 -9.98 -4.84
N ARG A 176 1.27 -10.50 -5.94
CA ARG A 176 1.37 -9.81 -7.23
C ARG A 176 0.53 -8.52 -7.27
N LEU A 177 -0.63 -8.48 -6.60
CA LEU A 177 -1.41 -7.24 -6.45
C LEU A 177 -0.63 -6.17 -5.69
N SER A 178 0.08 -6.59 -4.64
CA SER A 178 0.96 -5.73 -3.86
C SER A 178 2.04 -5.11 -4.74
N VAL A 179 2.66 -5.91 -5.63
CA VAL A 179 3.67 -5.44 -6.60
C VAL A 179 3.06 -4.45 -7.59
N PHE A 180 1.90 -4.75 -8.17
CA PHE A 180 1.21 -3.86 -9.11
C PHE A 180 0.84 -2.50 -8.49
N GLY A 181 0.23 -2.51 -7.30
CA GLY A 181 -0.09 -1.29 -6.55
C GLY A 181 1.15 -0.45 -6.26
N THR A 182 2.28 -1.12 -5.97
CA THR A 182 3.58 -0.46 -5.72
C THR A 182 4.00 0.36 -6.92
N PHE A 183 4.02 -0.25 -8.11
CA PHE A 183 4.37 0.45 -9.34
C PHE A 183 3.44 1.64 -9.63
N ILE A 184 2.12 1.48 -9.51
CA ILE A 184 1.19 2.60 -9.70
C ILE A 184 1.51 3.76 -8.75
N SER A 185 1.74 3.46 -7.47
CA SER A 185 2.00 4.50 -6.48
C SER A 185 3.32 5.22 -6.74
N VAL A 186 4.38 4.50 -7.14
CA VAL A 186 5.65 5.12 -7.56
C VAL A 186 5.43 6.03 -8.77
N GLY A 187 4.66 5.58 -9.76
CA GLY A 187 4.32 6.35 -10.95
C GLY A 187 3.61 7.66 -10.61
N ILE A 188 2.53 7.60 -9.83
CA ILE A 188 1.77 8.78 -9.41
C ILE A 188 2.64 9.75 -8.61
N LEU A 189 3.39 9.26 -7.62
CA LEU A 189 4.29 10.11 -6.81
C LEU A 189 5.35 10.80 -7.67
N SER A 190 5.86 10.11 -8.69
CA SER A 190 6.82 10.66 -9.65
C SER A 190 6.19 11.77 -10.50
N ILE A 191 4.97 11.59 -11.00
CA ILE A 191 4.22 12.64 -11.72
C ILE A 191 3.95 13.85 -10.82
N VAL A 192 3.44 13.64 -9.61
CA VAL A 192 3.15 14.72 -8.65
C VAL A 192 4.40 15.56 -8.38
N ARG A 193 5.57 14.91 -8.31
CA ARG A 193 6.86 15.59 -8.16
C ARG A 193 7.25 16.40 -9.41
N LEU A 194 7.02 15.86 -10.61
CA LEU A 194 7.31 16.58 -11.86
C LEU A 194 6.41 17.81 -12.05
N LEU A 195 5.14 17.71 -11.65
CA LEU A 195 4.14 18.78 -11.75
C LEU A 195 4.35 19.86 -10.69
N ARG A 196 4.87 19.51 -9.51
CA ARG A 196 5.34 20.53 -8.56
C ARG A 196 6.55 21.25 -9.16
N ARG A 197 6.30 22.44 -9.71
CA ARG A 197 7.36 23.42 -10.01
C ARG A 197 8.29 23.54 -8.80
N PRO A 198 9.59 23.81 -9.00
CA PRO A 198 10.54 24.07 -7.92
C PRO A 198 10.20 25.41 -7.24
N LEU A 199 9.07 25.46 -6.52
CA LEU A 199 8.67 26.57 -5.66
C LEU A 199 9.48 26.59 -4.34
N LEU A 200 10.45 25.69 -4.20
CA LEU A 200 11.33 25.59 -3.03
C LEU A 200 12.81 25.87 -3.33
N ASP A 201 13.20 26.15 -4.59
CA ASP A 201 14.59 26.55 -4.90
C ASP A 201 14.88 28.03 -4.64
N SER A 202 13.87 28.85 -4.33
CA SER A 202 14.05 30.29 -4.09
C SER A 202 14.46 30.68 -2.67
N ARG A 203 14.46 29.74 -1.71
CA ARG A 203 15.22 29.89 -0.45
C ARG A 203 16.48 29.06 -0.60
N ARG A 204 17.47 29.56 -1.34
CA ARG A 204 18.60 30.26 -0.70
C ARG A 204 18.70 29.80 0.76
N TRP A 205 19.35 28.65 0.95
CA TRP A 205 20.05 28.38 2.18
C TRP A 205 21.08 29.50 2.30
N GLY A 206 20.64 30.58 2.94
CA GLY A 206 21.50 31.65 3.36
C GLY A 206 22.62 31.02 4.16
N ARG A 207 23.84 31.23 3.67
CA ARG A 207 25.03 31.40 4.49
C ARG A 207 24.62 31.87 5.88
N LYS A 208 24.89 31.04 6.87
CA LYS A 208 25.49 31.41 8.16
C LYS A 208 26.01 30.13 8.77
#